data_AF-A0A2N4S594-F1
#
_entry.id   AF-A0A2N4S594-F1
#
_cell.length_a   1.000
_cell.length_b   1.000
_cell.length_c   1.000
_cell.angle_alpha   90.00
_cell.angle_beta   90.00
_cell.angle_gamma   90.00
#
_symmetry.space_group_name_H-M   'P 1'
#
loop_
_entity.id
_entity.type
_entity.pdbx_description
1 polymer ?
#
loop_
_entity_poly.entity_id
_entity_poly.type
_entity_poly.pdbx_seq_one_letter_code
_entity_poly.pdbx_strand_id
1 'polypeptide(L)'
;MTNLESIKEFCNSHLFEIASEGLDPESYSVKVRFIDPDGKFGYAALGRFFFVDDCMYLIDRERKYQSDHNPDILDFNEELEILKFAGYVIVRVIFAGVFTGYYDDKGKRIYTGDVVSARVLLNPTIPSNGGRNRARNFDNEAKGSFCEAGVNEIFENFSIILDNHSVLLSWATELEIVGSLFFELEKGETEVDIQSLCNRFAQSRTDRNELKRLIKKSPYFPPVTWQEKALEILCGDNNDEKE
;
A
#
# COMPACT_ATOMS: atom_id res chain seq x y z
N MET A 1 4.04 14.02 4.27
CA MET A 1 4.53 12.62 4.39
C MET A 1 3.89 11.79 3.30
N THR A 2 4.69 11.30 2.37
CA THR A 2 4.20 10.68 1.11
C THR A 2 4.87 9.35 0.79
N ASN A 3 5.98 9.01 1.44
CA ASN A 3 6.75 7.79 1.22
C ASN A 3 7.21 7.17 2.56
N LEU A 4 7.82 5.98 2.49
CA LEU A 4 8.27 5.22 3.65
C LEU A 4 9.30 5.99 4.50
N GLU A 5 10.29 6.62 3.87
CA GLU A 5 11.37 7.32 4.59
C GLU A 5 10.84 8.51 5.39
N SER A 6 9.98 9.34 4.79
CA SER A 6 9.34 10.43 5.53
C SER A 6 8.46 9.95 6.69
N ILE A 7 7.88 8.75 6.59
CA ILE A 7 7.08 8.15 7.66
C ILE A 7 7.98 7.62 8.77
N LYS A 8 9.08 6.95 8.42
CA LYS A 8 10.09 6.49 9.38
C LYS A 8 10.68 7.67 10.16
N GLU A 9 11.10 8.73 9.47
CA GLU A 9 11.61 9.96 10.09
C GLU A 9 10.61 10.56 11.07
N PHE A 10 9.33 10.62 10.68
CA PHE A 10 8.26 11.09 11.56
C PHE A 10 8.11 10.19 12.80
N CYS A 11 8.03 8.86 12.62
CA CYS A 11 7.89 7.92 13.72
C CYS A 11 9.07 7.97 14.69
N ASN A 12 10.30 8.04 14.18
CA ASN A 12 11.50 8.12 15.00
C ASN A 12 11.59 9.44 15.78
N SER A 13 11.11 10.55 15.20
CA SER A 13 11.14 11.86 15.86
C SER A 13 10.05 12.05 16.91
N HIS A 14 8.98 11.25 16.88
CA HIS A 14 7.82 11.36 17.78
C HIS A 14 7.56 10.04 18.52
N LEU A 15 8.59 9.21 18.71
CA LEU A 15 8.44 7.85 19.23
C LEU A 15 7.84 7.84 20.64
N PHE A 16 8.32 8.69 21.54
CA PHE A 16 7.71 8.91 22.85
C PHE A 16 6.22 9.32 22.78
N GLU A 17 5.85 10.20 21.86
CA GLU A 17 4.45 10.65 21.70
C GLU A 17 3.56 9.53 21.15
N ILE A 18 4.08 8.71 20.24
CA ILE A 18 3.42 7.49 19.76
C ILE A 18 3.19 6.53 20.94
N ALA A 19 4.23 6.27 21.73
CA ALA A 19 4.20 5.30 22.82
C ALA A 19 3.29 5.73 23.98
N SER A 20 3.19 7.04 24.24
CA SER A 20 2.36 7.63 25.30
C SER A 20 0.94 8.00 24.86
N GLU A 21 0.55 7.69 23.62
CA GLU A 21 -0.74 8.09 23.01
C GLU A 21 -0.94 9.63 22.94
N GLY A 22 0.15 10.39 22.91
CA GLY A 22 0.14 11.85 22.79
C GLY A 22 -0.25 12.36 21.40
N LEU A 23 -0.17 11.50 20.38
CA LEU A 23 -0.62 11.79 19.02
C LEU A 23 -2.09 11.40 18.83
N ASP A 24 -2.92 12.38 18.49
CA ASP A 24 -4.29 12.11 18.05
C ASP A 24 -4.29 11.56 16.61
N PRO A 25 -4.65 10.28 16.38
CA PRO A 25 -4.63 9.70 15.04
C PRO A 25 -5.65 10.34 14.08
N GLU A 26 -6.71 10.98 14.59
CA GLU A 26 -7.71 11.67 13.77
C GLU A 26 -7.20 13.01 13.24
N SER A 27 -6.25 13.62 13.93
CA SER A 27 -5.62 14.89 13.54
C SER A 27 -4.72 14.76 12.31
N TYR A 28 -4.33 13.53 11.93
CA TYR A 28 -3.45 13.28 10.78
C TYR A 28 -4.23 12.72 9.57
N SER A 29 -4.09 13.41 8.43
CA SER A 29 -4.70 12.98 7.16
C SER A 29 -4.02 11.77 6.52
N VAL A 30 -2.81 11.44 6.97
CA VAL A 30 -1.98 10.36 6.43
C VAL A 30 -2.47 9.02 6.97
N LYS A 31 -2.87 8.15 6.05
CA LYS A 31 -3.26 6.76 6.34
C LYS A 31 -2.29 5.83 5.65
N VAL A 32 -1.71 4.93 6.43
CA VAL A 32 -0.79 3.91 5.93
C VAL A 32 -1.56 2.62 5.72
N ARG A 33 -1.24 1.91 4.64
CA ARG A 33 -1.63 0.53 4.41
C ARG A 33 -0.48 -0.37 4.81
N PHE A 34 -0.79 -1.48 5.45
CA PHE A 34 0.18 -2.51 5.79
C PHE A 34 -0.35 -3.89 5.38
N ILE A 35 0.52 -4.89 5.36
CA ILE A 35 0.19 -6.31 5.20
C ILE A 35 0.41 -6.98 6.55
N ASP A 36 -0.63 -7.61 7.05
CA ASP A 36 -0.63 -8.30 8.34
C ASP A 36 0.04 -9.69 8.25
N PRO A 37 0.26 -10.39 9.39
CA PRO A 37 0.87 -11.72 9.39
C PRO A 37 0.12 -12.80 8.61
N ASP A 38 -1.16 -12.56 8.29
CA ASP A 38 -2.03 -13.42 7.49
C ASP A 38 -2.00 -13.07 5.99
N GLY A 39 -1.19 -12.07 5.59
CA GLY A 39 -1.11 -11.63 4.20
C GLY A 39 -2.29 -10.80 3.75
N LYS A 40 -3.00 -10.11 4.66
CA LYS A 40 -4.13 -9.26 4.33
C LYS A 40 -3.76 -7.79 4.50
N PHE A 41 -4.39 -6.94 3.68
CA PHE A 41 -4.24 -5.50 3.87
C PHE A 41 -4.95 -5.04 5.14
N GLY A 42 -4.20 -4.37 6.01
CA GLY A 42 -4.68 -3.55 7.10
C GLY A 42 -4.39 -2.07 6.87
N TYR A 43 -4.98 -1.22 7.70
CA TYR A 43 -4.82 0.23 7.60
C TYR A 43 -4.62 0.82 8.99
N ALA A 44 -3.65 1.72 9.11
CA ALA A 44 -3.35 2.43 10.35
C ALA A 44 -3.19 3.93 10.09
N ALA A 45 -3.59 4.72 11.07
CA ALA A 45 -3.26 6.14 11.14
C ALA A 45 -1.92 6.32 11.87
N LEU A 46 -1.30 7.48 11.68
CA LEU A 46 -0.11 7.86 12.47
C LEU A 46 -0.42 7.83 13.96
N GLY A 47 0.57 7.49 14.78
CA GLY A 47 0.38 7.26 16.22
C GLY A 47 -0.04 5.83 16.58
N ARG A 48 -0.38 4.98 15.60
CA ARG A 48 -0.77 3.57 15.83
C ARG A 48 0.29 2.55 15.41
N PHE A 49 1.48 3.01 15.07
CA PHE A 49 2.60 2.17 14.68
C PHE A 49 3.91 2.92 14.88
N PHE A 50 5.00 2.17 14.90
CA PHE A 50 6.37 2.69 14.96
C PHE A 50 7.29 1.83 14.10
N PHE A 51 8.56 2.24 14.00
CA PHE A 51 9.61 1.47 13.34
C PHE A 51 10.72 1.17 14.32
N VAL A 52 11.28 -0.03 14.21
CA VAL A 52 12.58 -0.37 14.79
C VAL A 52 13.42 -0.87 13.63
N ASP A 53 14.56 -0.23 13.42
CA ASP A 53 15.35 -0.33 12.19
C ASP A 53 14.46 -0.11 10.94
N ASP A 54 14.37 -1.11 10.06
CA ASP A 54 13.56 -1.12 8.85
C ASP A 54 12.36 -2.08 8.97
N CYS A 55 11.73 -2.12 10.15
CA CYS A 55 10.60 -3.00 10.41
C CYS A 55 9.46 -2.22 11.07
N MET A 56 8.29 -2.21 10.43
CA MET A 56 7.08 -1.58 10.96
C MET A 56 6.41 -2.47 12.01
N TYR A 57 6.06 -1.88 13.15
CA TYR A 57 5.33 -2.54 14.23
C TYR A 57 4.02 -1.81 14.51
N LEU A 58 2.91 -2.55 14.47
CA LEU A 58 1.58 -2.06 14.79
C LEU A 58 1.37 -2.06 16.31
N ILE A 59 0.74 -1.01 16.84
CA ILE A 59 0.26 -0.92 18.22
C ILE A 59 -1.26 -1.12 18.19
N ASP A 60 -1.73 -2.28 18.63
CA ASP A 60 -3.14 -2.66 18.55
C ASP A 60 -3.67 -3.25 19.87
N ARG A 61 -4.98 -3.28 20.08
CA ARG A 61 -5.65 -3.97 21.18
C ARG A 61 -6.46 -5.18 20.70
N GLU A 62 -6.54 -5.40 19.38
CA GLU A 62 -7.32 -6.47 18.80
C GLU A 62 -6.80 -7.86 19.17
N ARG A 63 -7.73 -8.75 19.55
CA ARG A 63 -7.38 -10.13 19.94
C ARG A 63 -6.82 -10.96 18.79
N LYS A 64 -7.12 -10.61 17.54
CA LYS A 64 -6.71 -11.40 16.37
C LYS A 64 -5.19 -11.47 16.21
N TYR A 65 -4.46 -10.50 16.76
CA TYR A 65 -3.00 -10.45 16.67
C TYR A 65 -2.26 -10.99 17.91
N GLN A 66 -2.98 -11.55 18.90
CA GLN A 66 -2.35 -12.04 20.13
C GLN A 66 -1.33 -13.15 19.89
N SER A 67 -1.52 -13.97 18.85
CA SER A 67 -0.57 -15.00 18.43
C SER A 67 0.76 -14.45 17.93
N ASP A 68 0.75 -13.24 17.39
CA ASP A 68 1.87 -12.59 16.72
C ASP A 68 2.45 -11.45 17.59
N HIS A 69 2.05 -11.38 18.86
CA HIS A 69 2.53 -10.40 19.79
C HIS A 69 4.03 -10.59 20.05
N ASN A 70 4.82 -9.55 19.73
CA ASN A 70 6.25 -9.50 19.98
C ASN A 70 6.58 -8.37 20.97
N PRO A 71 6.50 -8.59 22.29
CA PRO A 71 6.82 -7.56 23.29
C PRO A 71 8.32 -7.25 23.40
N ASP A 72 9.19 -8.19 23.01
CA ASP A 72 10.65 -8.07 23.13
C ASP A 72 11.19 -6.91 22.27
N ILE A 73 10.47 -6.51 21.21
CA ILE A 73 10.85 -5.37 20.39
C ILE A 73 10.88 -4.05 21.17
N LEU A 74 10.14 -3.97 22.28
CA LEU A 74 10.08 -2.77 23.11
C LEU A 74 11.37 -2.57 23.92
N ASP A 75 12.23 -3.58 24.05
CA ASP A 75 13.55 -3.46 24.72
C ASP A 75 14.59 -2.73 23.87
N PHE A 76 14.31 -2.50 22.58
CA PHE A 76 15.25 -1.84 21.67
C PHE A 76 15.27 -0.31 21.82
N ASN A 77 14.30 0.27 22.53
CA ASN A 77 14.24 1.71 22.79
C ASN A 77 13.50 2.00 24.10
N GLU A 78 14.14 2.75 25.00
CA GLU A 78 13.58 3.12 26.31
C GLU A 78 12.24 3.87 26.20
N GLU A 79 12.01 4.65 25.13
CA GLU A 79 10.76 5.38 24.90
C GLU A 79 9.56 4.44 24.67
N LEU A 80 9.81 3.22 24.22
CA LEU A 80 8.80 2.20 23.94
C LEU A 80 8.41 1.38 25.18
N GLU A 81 9.19 1.43 26.27
CA GLU A 81 8.94 0.60 27.45
C GLU A 81 7.56 0.84 28.08
N ILE A 82 7.03 2.07 27.97
CA ILE A 82 5.69 2.42 28.47
C ILE A 82 4.60 1.51 27.87
N LEU A 83 4.77 1.04 26.63
CA LEU A 83 3.80 0.19 25.95
C LEU A 83 3.67 -1.19 26.61
N LYS A 84 4.70 -1.67 27.34
CA LYS A 84 4.65 -2.95 28.07
C LYS A 84 3.55 -2.97 29.13
N PHE A 85 3.21 -1.81 29.68
CA PHE A 85 2.24 -1.67 30.76
C PHE A 85 0.85 -1.23 30.28
N ALA A 86 0.73 -0.89 29.00
CA ALA A 86 -0.49 -0.33 28.41
C ALA A 86 -1.46 -1.39 27.87
N GLY A 87 -1.09 -2.67 27.93
CA GLY A 87 -1.95 -3.78 27.48
C GLY A 87 -2.12 -3.86 25.95
N TYR A 88 -1.16 -3.30 25.21
CA TYR A 88 -1.12 -3.36 23.75
C TYR A 88 -0.52 -4.68 23.25
N VAL A 89 -1.01 -5.10 22.10
CA VAL A 89 -0.40 -6.10 21.25
C VAL A 89 0.45 -5.39 20.21
N ILE A 90 1.75 -5.68 20.26
CA ILE A 90 2.76 -5.20 19.32
C ILE A 90 3.02 -6.26 18.28
N VAL A 91 2.86 -5.93 17.00
CA VAL A 91 2.83 -6.90 15.90
C VAL A 91 3.71 -6.44 14.77
N ARG A 92 4.58 -7.31 14.27
CA ARG A 92 5.35 -7.03 13.04
C ARG A 92 4.41 -7.09 11.84
N VAL A 93 4.36 -6.02 11.05
CA VAL A 93 3.54 -5.89 9.83
C VAL A 93 4.39 -5.27 8.72
N ILE A 94 4.10 -5.54 7.45
CA ILE A 94 4.88 -4.98 6.33
C ILE A 94 4.18 -3.70 5.84
N PHE A 95 4.89 -2.58 5.81
CA PHE A 95 4.45 -1.35 5.17
C PHE A 95 4.13 -1.59 3.69
N ALA A 96 2.91 -1.24 3.29
CA ALA A 96 2.37 -1.49 1.95
C ALA A 96 1.74 -0.23 1.34
N GLY A 97 2.25 0.93 1.73
CA GLY A 97 2.03 2.19 1.04
C GLY A 97 1.25 3.25 1.80
N VAL A 98 1.23 4.43 1.21
CA VAL A 98 0.58 5.63 1.76
C VAL A 98 -0.66 5.94 0.95
N PHE A 99 -1.72 6.37 1.63
CA PHE A 99 -2.90 6.90 0.97
C PHE A 99 -2.53 8.14 0.14
N THR A 100 -2.83 8.10 -1.15
CA THR A 100 -2.44 9.16 -2.09
C THR A 100 -3.30 10.42 -2.01
N GLY A 101 -4.43 10.36 -1.29
CA GLY A 101 -5.47 11.40 -1.35
C GLY A 101 -6.47 11.20 -2.49
N TYR A 102 -6.22 10.28 -3.42
CA TYR A 102 -7.09 10.01 -4.57
C TYR A 102 -8.00 8.81 -4.32
N TYR A 103 -9.19 8.86 -4.93
CA TYR A 103 -10.13 7.76 -4.95
C TYR A 103 -10.32 7.29 -6.37
N ASP A 104 -10.49 5.98 -6.56
CA ASP A 104 -10.93 5.40 -7.82
C ASP A 104 -12.40 5.78 -8.12
N ASP A 105 -12.88 5.46 -9.32
CA ASP A 105 -14.23 5.79 -9.78
C ASP A 105 -15.33 5.02 -9.01
N LYS A 106 -14.95 3.96 -8.28
CA LYS A 106 -15.83 3.21 -7.37
C LYS A 106 -15.79 3.76 -5.94
N GLY A 107 -15.01 4.80 -5.68
CA GLY A 107 -14.86 5.42 -4.37
C GLY A 107 -13.92 4.69 -3.40
N LYS A 108 -13.07 3.77 -3.88
CA LYS A 108 -12.00 3.16 -3.09
C LYS A 108 -10.80 4.08 -3.02
N ARG A 109 -10.11 4.08 -1.88
CA ARG A 109 -8.87 4.85 -1.68
C ARG A 109 -7.72 4.22 -2.47
N ILE A 110 -6.96 5.06 -3.18
CA ILE A 110 -5.75 4.65 -3.90
C ILE A 110 -4.54 4.84 -2.98
N TYR A 111 -3.74 3.80 -2.83
CA TYR A 111 -2.50 3.78 -2.06
C TYR A 111 -1.29 3.60 -2.99
N THR A 112 -0.10 4.01 -2.56
CA THR A 112 1.12 3.63 -3.27
C THR A 112 1.26 2.10 -3.30
N GLY A 113 1.75 1.57 -4.42
CA GLY A 113 1.79 0.13 -4.71
C GLY A 113 0.49 -0.44 -5.30
N ASP A 114 -0.58 0.35 -5.43
CA ASP A 114 -1.74 -0.03 -6.24
C ASP A 114 -1.41 -0.01 -7.73
N VAL A 115 -2.03 -0.93 -8.47
CA VAL A 115 -2.05 -0.90 -9.93
C VAL A 115 -3.39 -0.33 -10.36
N VAL A 116 -3.33 0.72 -11.17
CA VAL A 116 -4.52 1.40 -11.69
C VAL A 116 -4.63 1.25 -13.19
N SER A 117 -5.85 1.06 -13.67
CA SER A 117 -6.27 1.29 -15.04
C SER A 117 -6.75 2.74 -15.13
N ALA A 118 -6.05 3.56 -15.91
CA ALA A 118 -6.24 5.00 -15.94
C ALA A 118 -6.39 5.51 -17.38
N ARG A 119 -7.27 6.50 -17.54
CA ARG A 119 -7.31 7.35 -18.73
C ARG A 119 -6.72 8.71 -18.36
N VAL A 120 -5.63 9.10 -19.00
CA VAL A 120 -4.84 10.28 -18.61
C VAL A 120 -4.81 11.31 -19.74
N LEU A 121 -5.03 12.58 -19.39
CA LEU A 121 -4.86 13.72 -20.29
C LEU A 121 -3.50 14.38 -20.01
N LEU A 122 -2.67 14.54 -21.04
CA LEU A 122 -1.41 15.27 -20.87
C LEU A 122 -1.70 16.77 -20.70
N ASN A 123 -1.14 17.38 -19.66
CA ASN A 123 -1.29 18.80 -19.32
C ASN A 123 -2.77 19.27 -19.30
N PRO A 124 -3.60 18.74 -18.39
CA PRO A 124 -5.00 19.13 -18.31
C PRO A 124 -5.14 20.59 -17.88
N THR A 125 -6.14 21.31 -18.42
CA THR A 125 -6.42 22.69 -18.01
C THR A 125 -6.92 22.76 -16.57
N ILE A 126 -7.68 21.74 -16.15
CA ILE A 126 -8.14 21.57 -14.77
C ILE A 126 -7.58 20.22 -14.28
N PRO A 127 -6.50 20.19 -13.49
CA PRO A 127 -6.02 18.96 -12.88
C PRO A 127 -6.98 18.52 -11.76
N SER A 128 -6.99 17.22 -11.47
CA SER A 128 -7.61 16.69 -10.26
C SER A 128 -6.87 17.22 -9.02
N ASN A 129 -7.63 17.60 -8.01
CA ASN A 129 -7.12 18.05 -6.71
C ASN A 129 -7.19 16.94 -5.64
N GLY A 130 -7.19 15.67 -6.08
CA GLY A 130 -7.47 14.53 -5.20
C GLY A 130 -8.97 14.32 -4.99
N GLY A 131 -9.30 13.45 -4.04
CA GLY A 131 -10.70 13.07 -3.80
C GLY A 131 -11.30 12.34 -5.00
N ARG A 132 -12.56 12.68 -5.30
CA ARG A 132 -13.32 12.14 -6.43
C ARG A 132 -13.30 13.05 -7.66
N ASN A 133 -12.61 14.19 -7.59
CA ASN A 133 -12.53 15.12 -8.71
C ASN A 133 -11.57 14.58 -9.75
N ARG A 134 -11.93 14.68 -11.04
CA ARG A 134 -11.13 14.19 -12.16
C ARG A 134 -10.58 15.34 -12.98
N ALA A 135 -9.48 15.10 -13.66
CA ALA A 135 -8.90 16.07 -14.58
C ALA A 135 -9.89 16.37 -15.73
N ARG A 136 -9.87 17.58 -16.27
CA ARG A 136 -10.70 17.99 -17.42
C ARG A 136 -9.97 18.98 -18.33
N ASN A 137 -10.34 18.97 -19.61
CA ASN A 137 -9.99 19.98 -20.59
C ASN A 137 -11.27 20.64 -21.10
N PHE A 138 -11.26 21.97 -21.32
CA PHE A 138 -12.44 22.69 -21.81
C PHE A 138 -12.89 22.23 -23.20
N ASP A 139 -11.96 21.73 -24.04
CA ASP A 139 -12.22 21.53 -25.48
C ASP A 139 -12.06 20.07 -25.96
N ASN A 140 -11.70 19.11 -25.10
CA ASN A 140 -11.54 17.70 -25.53
C ASN A 140 -11.41 16.71 -24.36
N GLU A 141 -12.52 16.15 -23.89
CA GLU A 141 -12.51 14.99 -22.99
C GLU A 141 -12.23 13.67 -23.72
N ALA A 142 -12.37 13.64 -25.06
CA ALA A 142 -12.26 12.43 -25.88
C ALA A 142 -10.81 11.97 -26.19
N LYS A 143 -9.78 12.67 -25.70
CA LYS A 143 -8.35 12.46 -26.08
C LYS A 143 -7.46 11.98 -24.94
N GLY A 144 -8.00 11.23 -23.98
CA GLY A 144 -7.19 10.60 -22.94
C GLY A 144 -6.50 9.33 -23.42
N SER A 145 -5.22 9.16 -23.08
CA SER A 145 -4.46 7.94 -23.32
C SER A 145 -4.72 6.94 -22.20
N PHE A 146 -4.93 5.67 -22.57
CA PHE A 146 -5.14 4.59 -21.61
C PHE A 146 -3.80 4.00 -21.15
N CYS A 147 -3.63 3.78 -19.85
CA CYS A 147 -2.50 3.05 -19.29
C CYS A 147 -2.92 2.20 -18.09
N GLU A 148 -2.21 1.09 -17.88
CA GLU A 148 -2.28 0.28 -16.66
C GLU A 148 -0.88 0.30 -16.02
N ALA A 149 -0.78 0.81 -14.80
CA ALA A 149 0.52 1.00 -14.15
C ALA A 149 0.43 1.13 -12.63
N GLY A 150 1.59 0.92 -11.99
CA GLY A 150 1.75 1.09 -10.55
C GLY A 150 1.72 2.56 -10.14
N VAL A 151 1.18 2.83 -8.96
CA VAL A 151 1.13 4.17 -8.37
C VAL A 151 2.25 4.30 -7.34
N ASN A 152 3.08 5.33 -7.46
CA ASN A 152 4.02 5.71 -6.42
C ASN A 152 4.23 7.23 -6.34
N GLU A 153 4.95 7.69 -5.32
CA GLU A 153 5.39 9.07 -5.23
C GLU A 153 6.69 9.31 -6.02
N ILE A 154 6.71 10.39 -6.81
CA ILE A 154 7.86 10.90 -7.54
C ILE A 154 7.92 12.41 -7.35
N PHE A 155 9.04 12.93 -6.85
CA PHE A 155 9.25 14.38 -6.62
C PHE A 155 8.08 15.04 -5.87
N GLU A 156 7.69 14.44 -4.75
CA GLU A 156 6.61 14.84 -3.85
C GLU A 156 5.20 14.75 -4.46
N ASN A 157 5.06 14.17 -5.65
CA ASN A 157 3.79 14.03 -6.34
C ASN A 157 3.45 12.57 -6.62
N PHE A 158 2.22 12.18 -6.28
CA PHE A 158 1.72 10.85 -6.64
C PHE A 158 1.53 10.73 -8.15
N SER A 159 2.15 9.70 -8.72
CA SER A 159 2.28 9.50 -10.15
C SER A 159 2.03 8.04 -10.52
N ILE A 160 1.55 7.85 -11.75
CA ILE A 160 1.48 6.57 -12.44
C ILE A 160 2.87 6.33 -13.06
N ILE A 161 3.50 5.22 -12.69
CA ILE A 161 4.87 4.88 -13.09
C ILE A 161 4.86 4.05 -14.37
N LEU A 162 5.51 4.56 -15.41
CA LEU A 162 5.70 3.90 -16.69
C LEU A 162 7.20 3.59 -16.88
N ASP A 163 7.54 2.79 -17.89
CA ASP A 163 8.89 2.27 -18.12
C ASP A 163 9.99 3.36 -18.04
N ASN A 164 9.78 4.49 -18.75
CA ASN A 164 10.74 5.60 -18.82
C ASN A 164 10.11 6.98 -18.56
N HIS A 165 8.91 7.01 -17.98
CA HIS A 165 8.20 8.25 -17.71
C HIS A 165 7.27 8.06 -16.52
N SER A 166 6.87 9.15 -15.90
CA SER A 166 5.79 9.14 -14.94
C SER A 166 4.76 10.17 -15.34
N VAL A 167 3.50 9.90 -15.04
CA VAL A 167 2.43 10.87 -15.25
C VAL A 167 1.72 11.12 -13.94
N LEU A 168 1.48 12.39 -13.63
CA LEU A 168 0.83 12.77 -12.39
C LEU A 168 -0.54 12.10 -12.29
N LEU A 169 -0.85 11.56 -11.10
CA LEU A 169 -2.16 10.97 -10.83
C LEU A 169 -3.27 12.02 -10.94
N SER A 170 -2.94 13.29 -10.69
CA SER A 170 -3.82 14.44 -10.89
C SER A 170 -4.28 14.64 -12.34
N TRP A 171 -3.62 14.01 -13.31
CA TRP A 171 -3.96 14.14 -14.73
C TRP A 171 -4.96 13.10 -15.22
N ALA A 172 -5.36 12.18 -14.34
CA ALA A 172 -6.31 11.14 -14.68
C ALA A 172 -7.76 11.66 -14.75
N THR A 173 -8.42 11.28 -15.83
CA THR A 173 -9.85 11.50 -16.11
C THR A 173 -10.71 10.34 -15.62
N GLU A 174 -10.17 9.12 -15.70
CA GLU A 174 -10.76 7.87 -15.20
C GLU A 174 -9.67 7.14 -14.41
N LEU A 175 -10.06 6.52 -13.28
CA LEU A 175 -9.17 5.77 -12.40
C LEU A 175 -9.91 4.56 -11.83
N GLU A 176 -9.40 3.36 -12.10
CA GLU A 176 -9.89 2.13 -11.50
C GLU A 176 -8.73 1.32 -10.91
N ILE A 177 -8.83 0.90 -9.65
CA ILE A 177 -7.85 -0.03 -9.06
C ILE A 177 -8.10 -1.42 -9.63
N VAL A 178 -7.09 -2.01 -10.27
CA VAL A 178 -7.15 -3.35 -10.89
C VAL A 178 -6.36 -4.42 -10.13
N GLY A 179 -5.56 -4.01 -9.15
CA GLY A 179 -4.76 -4.91 -8.30
C GLY A 179 -3.72 -4.15 -7.50
N SER A 180 -2.74 -4.87 -6.95
CA SER A 180 -1.56 -4.27 -6.28
C SER A 180 -0.29 -5.07 -6.55
N LEU A 181 0.87 -4.48 -6.27
CA LEU A 181 2.18 -5.00 -6.66
C LEU A 181 2.82 -6.00 -5.66
N PHE A 182 2.06 -6.44 -4.66
CA PHE A 182 2.56 -7.22 -3.52
C PHE A 182 2.32 -8.75 -3.66
N PHE A 183 2.35 -9.29 -4.88
CA PHE A 183 2.02 -10.71 -5.17
C PHE A 183 3.19 -11.70 -4.97
N GLU A 184 4.42 -11.19 -4.82
CA GLU A 184 5.65 -12.00 -4.73
C GLU A 184 6.31 -11.94 -3.34
N LEU A 185 5.62 -11.43 -2.32
CA LEU A 185 6.23 -11.26 -1.00
C LEU A 185 6.44 -12.61 -0.30
N GLU A 186 7.45 -12.67 0.58
CA GLU A 186 7.61 -13.75 1.57
C GLU A 186 7.17 -13.36 3.01
N LYS A 187 6.68 -14.35 3.78
CA LYS A 187 6.24 -14.09 5.16
C LYS A 187 7.44 -13.69 6.00
N GLY A 188 7.38 -12.50 6.61
CA GLY A 188 8.46 -11.97 7.45
C GLY A 188 9.53 -11.17 6.69
N GLU A 189 9.28 -10.85 5.41
CA GLU A 189 10.15 -9.98 4.62
C GLU A 189 10.29 -8.58 5.25
N THR A 190 11.42 -7.92 4.99
CA THR A 190 11.67 -6.52 5.42
C THR A 190 10.78 -5.55 4.66
N GLU A 191 10.82 -4.26 5.02
CA GLU A 191 10.07 -3.26 4.25
C GLU A 191 10.45 -3.26 2.76
N VAL A 192 9.42 -3.16 1.92
CA VAL A 192 9.54 -3.34 0.47
C VAL A 192 9.66 -1.99 -0.21
N ASP A 193 10.60 -1.88 -1.15
CA ASP A 193 10.69 -0.70 -2.01
C ASP A 193 9.59 -0.71 -3.09
N ILE A 194 8.51 0.03 -2.82
CA ILE A 194 7.37 0.20 -3.72
C ILE A 194 7.78 0.84 -5.05
N GLN A 195 8.79 1.72 -5.09
CA GLN A 195 9.27 2.30 -6.34
C GLN A 195 9.90 1.21 -7.21
N SER A 196 10.73 0.36 -6.63
CA SER A 196 11.31 -0.80 -7.31
C SER A 196 10.23 -1.76 -7.82
N LEU A 197 9.17 -2.02 -7.04
CA LEU A 197 8.01 -2.80 -7.52
C LEU A 197 7.36 -2.16 -8.75
N CYS A 198 7.11 -0.86 -8.73
CA CYS A 198 6.49 -0.14 -9.84
C CYS A 198 7.38 -0.19 -11.10
N ASN A 199 8.69 0.01 -10.95
CA ASN A 199 9.64 -0.05 -12.04
C ASN A 199 9.69 -1.46 -12.67
N ARG A 200 9.75 -2.51 -11.82
CA ARG A 200 9.71 -3.92 -12.29
C ARG A 200 8.42 -4.21 -13.05
N PHE A 201 7.28 -3.74 -12.56
CA PHE A 201 6.00 -3.91 -13.23
C PHE A 201 5.97 -3.20 -14.59
N ALA A 202 6.43 -1.95 -14.65
CA ALA A 202 6.43 -1.15 -15.87
C ALA A 202 7.36 -1.71 -16.97
N GLN A 203 8.45 -2.37 -16.56
CA GLN A 203 9.43 -3.02 -17.46
C GLN A 203 9.12 -4.49 -17.74
N SER A 204 8.07 -5.04 -17.13
CA SER A 204 7.75 -6.46 -17.24
C SER A 204 7.44 -6.84 -18.69
N ARG A 205 8.09 -7.89 -19.16
CA ARG A 205 7.83 -8.53 -20.45
C ARG A 205 6.96 -9.79 -20.32
N THR A 206 6.49 -10.08 -19.11
CA THR A 206 5.60 -11.21 -18.81
C THR A 206 4.28 -11.04 -19.55
N ASP A 207 3.60 -12.15 -19.83
CA ASP A 207 2.26 -12.10 -20.41
C ASP A 207 1.33 -11.23 -19.55
N ARG A 208 0.57 -10.35 -20.21
CA ARG A 208 -0.31 -9.39 -19.53
C ARG A 208 -1.43 -10.09 -18.76
N ASN A 209 -1.92 -11.24 -19.24
CA ASN A 209 -3.01 -11.94 -18.55
C ASN A 209 -2.50 -12.62 -17.28
N GLU A 210 -1.32 -13.22 -17.33
CA GLU A 210 -0.64 -13.77 -16.16
C GLU A 210 -0.37 -12.68 -15.12
N LEU A 211 0.19 -11.54 -15.54
CA LEU A 211 0.46 -10.42 -14.64
C LEU A 211 -0.84 -9.85 -14.02
N LYS A 212 -1.94 -9.80 -14.80
CA LYS A 212 -3.27 -9.41 -14.30
C LYS A 212 -3.82 -10.36 -13.25
N ARG A 213 -3.54 -11.67 -13.35
CA ARG A 213 -3.92 -12.65 -12.33
C ARG A 213 -3.14 -12.43 -11.04
N LEU A 214 -1.84 -12.20 -11.15
CA LEU A 214 -0.96 -11.97 -10.00
C LEU A 214 -1.36 -10.72 -9.21
N ILE A 215 -1.51 -9.56 -9.86
CA ILE A 215 -1.85 -8.31 -9.16
C ILE A 215 -3.21 -8.35 -8.47
N LYS A 216 -4.15 -9.19 -8.95
CA LYS A 216 -5.46 -9.40 -8.32
C LYS A 216 -5.39 -10.29 -7.10
N LYS A 217 -4.42 -11.21 -7.04
CA LYS A 217 -4.18 -12.09 -5.89
C LYS A 217 -3.46 -11.36 -4.74
N SER A 218 -2.80 -10.23 -5.01
CA SER A 218 -2.10 -9.41 -4.00
C SER A 218 -3.02 -8.81 -2.92
N PRO A 219 -2.60 -8.77 -1.65
CA PRO A 219 -1.35 -9.30 -1.11
C PRO A 219 -1.44 -10.82 -0.98
N TYR A 220 -0.36 -11.55 -1.24
CA TYR A 220 -0.44 -13.01 -1.30
C TYR A 220 0.63 -13.69 -0.44
N PHE A 221 0.19 -14.53 0.51
CA PHE A 221 1.02 -15.54 1.18
C PHE A 221 0.27 -16.87 1.36
N PRO A 222 0.34 -17.80 0.40
CA PRO A 222 0.28 -19.25 0.67
C PRO A 222 1.10 -20.10 -0.34
N PRO A 223 1.38 -21.39 -0.11
CA PRO A 223 1.09 -22.22 1.06
C PRO A 223 2.36 -22.77 1.77
N VAL A 224 2.17 -23.37 2.95
CA VAL A 224 3.27 -23.87 3.82
C VAL A 224 3.71 -25.29 3.45
N THR A 225 2.98 -26.00 2.57
CA THR A 225 3.29 -27.39 2.16
C THR A 225 3.21 -27.64 0.65
N TRP A 226 3.90 -28.70 0.19
CA TRP A 226 3.91 -29.10 -1.23
C TRP A 226 2.55 -29.60 -1.74
N GLN A 227 1.69 -30.13 -0.86
CA GLN A 227 0.34 -30.59 -1.24
C GLN A 227 -0.58 -29.43 -1.62
N GLU A 228 -0.51 -28.32 -0.89
CA GLU A 228 -1.27 -27.11 -1.18
C GLU A 228 -0.78 -26.44 -2.47
N LYS A 229 0.56 -26.47 -2.73
CA LYS A 229 1.15 -25.99 -3.98
C LYS A 229 0.70 -26.84 -5.18
N ALA A 230 0.57 -28.16 -4.99
CA ALA A 230 0.04 -29.06 -6.01
C ALA A 230 -1.47 -28.82 -6.26
N LEU A 231 -2.27 -28.55 -5.22
CA LEU A 231 -3.70 -28.23 -5.35
C LEU A 231 -3.95 -26.93 -6.11
N GLU A 232 -3.17 -25.87 -5.86
CA GLU A 232 -3.28 -24.63 -6.62
C GLU A 232 -2.97 -24.83 -8.11
N ILE A 233 -1.94 -25.62 -8.43
CA ILE A 233 -1.56 -25.95 -9.80
C ILE A 233 -2.62 -26.83 -10.49
N LEU A 234 -3.25 -27.75 -9.75
CA LEU A 234 -4.23 -28.70 -10.29
C LEU A 234 -5.65 -28.14 -10.41
N CYS A 235 -6.03 -27.15 -9.60
CA CYS A 235 -7.41 -26.65 -9.48
C CYS A 235 -7.60 -25.19 -9.93
N GLY A 236 -6.66 -24.64 -10.71
CA GLY A 236 -6.63 -23.23 -11.11
C GLY A 236 -8.00 -22.58 -11.31
N ASP A 237 -8.25 -21.50 -10.56
CA ASP A 237 -9.41 -20.60 -10.59
C ASP A 237 -10.70 -21.18 -11.20
N ASN A 238 -11.30 -22.19 -10.54
CA ASN A 238 -12.70 -22.57 -10.75
C ASN A 238 -13.67 -21.53 -10.16
N ASN A 239 -13.50 -20.24 -10.48
CA ASN A 239 -14.44 -19.17 -10.13
C ASN A 239 -14.92 -18.37 -11.36
N ASP A 240 -14.67 -18.86 -12.57
CA ASP A 240 -15.48 -18.50 -13.73
C ASP A 240 -16.71 -19.43 -13.78
N GLU A 241 -17.64 -19.30 -12.84
CA GLU A 241 -19.07 -19.65 -12.99
C GLU A 241 -19.83 -19.46 -11.66
N LYS A 242 -20.88 -18.61 -11.72
CA LYS A 242 -21.92 -18.25 -10.72
C LYS A 242 -21.57 -17.00 -9.89
N GLU A 243 -22.28 -15.88 -9.97
CA GLU A 243 -23.66 -15.55 -10.39
C GLU A 243 -23.74 -14.29 -11.26
#